data_AF-A0A6N7PXH5-F1
#
_entry.id   AF-A0A6N7PXH5-F1
#
_cell.length_a   1.000
_cell.length_b   1.000
_cell.length_c   1.000
_cell.angle_alpha   90.00
_cell.angle_beta   90.00
_cell.angle_gamma   90.00
#
_symmetry.space_group_name_H-M   'P 1'
#
loop_
_entity.id
_entity.type
_entity.pdbx_description
1 polymer ?
#
loop_
_entity_poly.entity_id
_entity_poly.type
_entity_poly.pdbx_seq_one_letter_code
_entity_poly.pdbx_strand_id
1 'polypeptide(L)'
;MTSSLRSSSFLLCLAAFTSATAASARPFRVNDIPNGAKYGCLNCHGDNNASYNTDFGGDARLHLVGAVSVQQQNVDWAPLCPIDSDRDGWTNGEELGDPDCTWKKGDPDPMGFIYNPGNPDNHPPPVCGSGELEGGEACDGDLFLVTDCAEIGAGEGKLGCTDDCKLDDSACSQPPGSVPDLGGDGSADEAGGCSAAPGQGRGLGGLVAAIGGLFAAAALRRKNRR
;
A
#
# COMPACT_ATOMS: atom_id res chain seq x y z
N MET A 1 56.01 -35.18 -51.48
CA MET A 1 55.11 -35.75 -50.45
C MET A 1 55.62 -35.32 -49.09
N THR A 2 55.08 -34.23 -48.52
CA THR A 2 55.24 -33.86 -47.11
C THR A 2 53.91 -33.26 -46.63
N SER A 3 53.27 -33.98 -45.71
CA SER A 3 51.97 -33.68 -45.08
C SER A 3 52.09 -32.47 -44.14
N SER A 4 51.18 -31.51 -44.24
CA SER A 4 50.02 -31.29 -43.36
C SER A 4 50.36 -31.07 -41.89
N LEU A 5 50.02 -29.87 -41.38
CA LEU A 5 49.31 -29.68 -40.10
C LEU A 5 48.74 -28.24 -40.12
N ARG A 6 47.45 -28.09 -40.50
CA ARG A 6 46.71 -26.85 -40.23
C ARG A 6 45.95 -27.05 -38.93
N SER A 7 46.31 -26.24 -37.95
CA SER A 7 45.69 -26.17 -36.63
C SER A 7 44.23 -25.74 -36.76
N SER A 8 43.30 -26.67 -36.58
CA SER A 8 41.87 -26.38 -36.48
C SER A 8 41.56 -25.98 -35.03
N SER A 9 41.66 -24.68 -34.75
CA SER A 9 41.12 -24.09 -33.52
C SER A 9 39.60 -24.26 -33.51
N PHE A 10 39.09 -25.23 -32.74
CA PHE A 10 37.66 -25.34 -32.45
C PHE A 10 37.25 -24.20 -31.51
N LEU A 11 36.64 -23.16 -32.08
CA LEU A 11 35.89 -22.14 -31.33
C LEU A 11 34.61 -22.80 -30.79
N LEU A 12 34.65 -23.20 -29.52
CA LEU A 12 33.46 -23.61 -28.78
C LEU A 12 32.66 -22.34 -28.43
N CYS A 13 31.80 -21.88 -29.34
CA CYS A 13 30.83 -20.83 -29.05
C CYS A 13 29.78 -21.39 -28.08
N LEU A 14 29.94 -21.08 -26.79
CA LEU A 14 28.92 -21.33 -25.77
C LEU A 14 27.76 -20.36 -26.01
N ALA A 15 26.77 -20.78 -26.81
CA ALA A 15 25.54 -20.04 -26.99
C ALA A 15 24.73 -20.09 -25.68
N ALA A 16 24.79 -19.01 -24.90
CA ALA A 16 23.92 -18.81 -23.75
C ALA A 16 22.48 -18.58 -24.28
N PHE A 17 21.68 -19.64 -24.31
CA PHE A 17 20.23 -19.53 -24.52
C PHE A 17 19.61 -18.90 -23.28
N THR A 18 19.43 -17.58 -23.29
CA THR A 18 18.56 -16.90 -22.32
C THR A 18 17.13 -17.27 -22.67
N SER A 19 16.57 -18.23 -21.94
CA SER A 19 15.15 -18.54 -22.04
C SER A 19 14.37 -17.40 -21.38
N ALA A 20 13.82 -16.49 -22.17
CA ALA A 20 12.84 -15.54 -21.66
C ALA A 20 11.58 -16.34 -21.29
N THR A 21 11.33 -16.53 -20.00
CA THR A 21 10.06 -17.09 -19.54
C THR A 21 8.96 -16.08 -19.85
N ALA A 22 7.92 -16.50 -20.58
CA ALA A 22 6.76 -15.66 -20.80
C ALA A 22 6.13 -15.31 -19.43
N ALA A 23 6.14 -14.03 -19.07
CA ALA A 23 5.33 -13.52 -17.98
C ALA A 23 3.86 -13.59 -18.43
N SER A 24 3.17 -14.68 -18.07
CA SER A 24 1.74 -14.78 -18.32
C SER A 24 1.03 -13.91 -17.31
N ALA A 25 0.32 -12.89 -17.82
CA ALA A 25 -0.75 -12.23 -17.09
C ALA A 25 -1.70 -13.32 -16.53
N ARG A 26 -2.32 -13.08 -15.37
CA ARG A 26 -3.20 -14.04 -14.70
C ARG A 26 -4.68 -13.62 -14.84
N PRO A 27 -5.20 -13.45 -16.08
CA PRO A 27 -6.52 -12.86 -16.29
C PRO A 27 -7.65 -13.72 -15.73
N PHE A 28 -7.40 -15.01 -15.47
CA PHE A 28 -8.41 -15.91 -14.88
C PHE A 28 -8.88 -15.46 -13.50
N ARG A 29 -8.05 -14.71 -12.75
CA ARG A 29 -8.39 -14.22 -11.40
C ARG A 29 -9.48 -13.17 -11.38
N VAL A 30 -9.70 -12.51 -12.51
CA VAL A 30 -10.83 -11.60 -12.69
C VAL A 30 -12.16 -12.35 -12.50
N ASN A 31 -12.20 -13.66 -12.75
CA ASN A 31 -13.38 -14.49 -12.55
C ASN A 31 -13.43 -15.16 -11.16
N ASP A 32 -12.51 -14.81 -10.26
CA ASP A 32 -12.48 -15.32 -8.88
C ASP A 32 -13.21 -14.37 -7.90
N ILE A 33 -13.73 -13.24 -8.40
CA ILE A 33 -14.45 -12.21 -7.66
C ILE A 33 -15.77 -11.86 -8.40
N PRO A 34 -16.84 -11.43 -7.71
CA PRO A 34 -18.08 -11.02 -8.34
C PRO A 34 -17.85 -9.77 -9.20
N ASN A 35 -18.57 -9.67 -10.32
CA ASN A 35 -18.51 -8.53 -11.24
C ASN A 35 -17.09 -8.16 -11.75
N GLY A 36 -16.09 -9.02 -11.56
CA GLY A 36 -14.69 -8.69 -11.82
C GLY A 36 -14.43 -8.28 -13.27
N ALA A 37 -15.21 -8.79 -14.22
CA ALA A 37 -15.11 -8.42 -15.63
C ALA A 37 -15.33 -6.92 -15.90
N LYS A 38 -16.02 -6.19 -15.02
CA LYS A 38 -16.32 -4.76 -15.19
C LYS A 38 -15.05 -3.90 -15.28
N TYR A 39 -14.12 -4.08 -14.33
CA TYR A 39 -12.83 -3.39 -14.31
C TYR A 39 -11.66 -4.29 -14.75
N GLY A 40 -11.90 -5.60 -14.88
CA GLY A 40 -10.93 -6.56 -15.39
C GLY A 40 -9.66 -6.60 -14.56
N CYS A 41 -8.51 -6.42 -15.22
CA CYS A 41 -7.22 -6.35 -14.57
C CYS A 41 -7.12 -5.21 -13.55
N LEU A 42 -7.90 -4.13 -13.73
CA LEU A 42 -7.79 -2.92 -12.94
C LEU A 42 -8.40 -3.04 -11.53
N ASN A 43 -9.12 -4.12 -11.23
CA ASN A 43 -9.48 -4.42 -9.84
C ASN A 43 -8.20 -4.63 -9.00
N CYS A 44 -7.26 -5.42 -9.52
CA CYS A 44 -6.05 -5.83 -8.78
C CYS A 44 -4.80 -5.01 -9.14
N HIS A 45 -4.82 -4.27 -10.24
CA HIS A 45 -3.64 -3.61 -10.79
C HIS A 45 -3.92 -2.14 -11.07
N GLY A 46 -2.98 -1.26 -10.72
CA GLY A 46 -3.13 0.18 -10.98
C GLY A 46 -2.89 0.58 -12.44
N ASP A 47 -2.55 -0.38 -13.31
CA ASP A 47 -2.51 -0.21 -14.76
C ASP A 47 -2.78 -1.53 -15.51
N ASN A 48 -3.07 -1.42 -16.81
CA ASN A 48 -3.32 -2.59 -17.67
C ASN A 48 -2.08 -3.44 -17.95
N ASN A 49 -0.88 -2.96 -17.62
CA ASN A 49 0.37 -3.70 -17.76
C ASN A 49 0.72 -4.51 -16.51
N ALA A 50 -0.09 -4.40 -15.44
CA ALA A 50 0.17 -4.97 -14.13
C ALA A 50 1.54 -4.57 -13.57
N SER A 51 1.95 -3.30 -13.77
CA SER A 51 3.26 -2.82 -13.30
C SER A 51 3.35 -2.78 -11.77
N TYR A 52 2.21 -2.65 -11.08
CA TYR A 52 2.06 -2.73 -9.63
C TYR A 52 0.65 -3.22 -9.27
N ASN A 53 0.46 -3.62 -8.00
CA ASN A 53 -0.87 -3.97 -7.48
C ASN A 53 -1.48 -2.75 -6.79
N THR A 54 -2.81 -2.62 -6.89
CA THR A 54 -3.61 -1.82 -5.95
C THR A 54 -3.56 -2.47 -4.56
N ASP A 55 -4.09 -1.79 -3.54
CA ASP A 55 -4.19 -2.38 -2.21
C ASP A 55 -5.10 -3.63 -2.23
N PHE A 56 -6.24 -3.59 -2.94
CA PHE A 56 -7.05 -4.77 -3.24
C PHE A 56 -6.27 -5.90 -3.90
N GLY A 57 -5.45 -5.58 -4.92
CA GLY A 57 -4.60 -6.58 -5.55
C GLY A 57 -3.53 -7.14 -4.60
N GLY A 58 -3.10 -6.36 -3.61
CA GLY A 58 -2.26 -6.79 -2.50
C GLY A 58 -2.97 -7.80 -1.60
N ASP A 59 -4.16 -7.46 -1.12
CA ASP A 59 -4.97 -8.31 -0.24
C ASP A 59 -5.41 -9.60 -0.95
N ALA A 60 -5.85 -9.51 -2.20
CA ALA A 60 -6.18 -10.67 -3.03
C ALA A 60 -5.00 -11.66 -3.16
N ARG A 61 -3.75 -11.17 -3.10
CA ARG A 61 -2.55 -12.03 -3.12
C ARG A 61 -2.27 -12.68 -1.76
N LEU A 62 -2.75 -12.10 -0.67
CA LEU A 62 -2.70 -12.71 0.67
C LEU A 62 -3.76 -13.80 0.82
N HIS A 63 -4.86 -13.69 0.08
CA HIS A 63 -5.98 -14.62 0.08
C HIS A 63 -5.98 -15.56 -1.16
N LEU A 64 -4.83 -16.15 -1.49
CA LEU A 64 -4.75 -17.14 -2.59
C LEU A 64 -4.93 -18.58 -2.08
N VAL A 65 -5.72 -19.37 -2.81
CA VAL A 65 -6.01 -20.77 -2.49
C VAL A 65 -5.68 -21.74 -3.63
N GLY A 66 -5.46 -23.00 -3.24
CA GLY A 66 -5.11 -24.11 -4.13
C GLY A 66 -3.70 -24.65 -3.88
N ALA A 67 -3.54 -25.97 -3.85
CA ALA A 67 -2.27 -26.66 -3.66
C ALA A 67 -1.44 -26.72 -4.97
N VAL A 68 -1.28 -25.56 -5.61
CA VAL A 68 -0.57 -25.37 -6.88
C VAL A 68 0.43 -24.21 -6.75
N SER A 69 1.24 -23.98 -7.79
CA SER A 69 2.12 -22.81 -7.83
C SER A 69 1.32 -21.52 -7.67
N VAL A 70 1.89 -20.50 -7.02
CA VAL A 70 1.23 -19.19 -6.80
C VAL A 70 0.71 -18.59 -8.11
N GLN A 71 1.32 -18.92 -9.24
CA GLN A 71 0.91 -18.48 -10.58
C GLN A 71 -0.43 -19.08 -11.04
N GLN A 72 -0.88 -20.16 -10.42
CA GLN A 72 -2.08 -20.93 -10.77
C GLN A 72 -3.15 -20.91 -9.67
N GLN A 73 -2.83 -20.37 -8.49
CA GLN A 73 -3.79 -20.24 -7.39
C GLN A 73 -4.90 -19.23 -7.71
N ASN A 74 -6.09 -19.52 -7.20
CA ASN A 74 -7.28 -18.68 -7.30
C ASN A 74 -7.36 -17.72 -6.11
N VAL A 75 -8.05 -16.60 -6.29
CA VAL A 75 -8.43 -15.73 -5.16
C VAL A 75 -9.54 -16.43 -4.35
N ASP A 76 -9.41 -16.41 -3.04
CA ASP A 76 -10.46 -16.79 -2.10
C ASP A 76 -11.28 -15.55 -1.76
N TRP A 77 -12.48 -15.46 -2.33
CA TRP A 77 -13.34 -14.30 -2.19
C TRP A 77 -13.88 -14.13 -0.76
N ALA A 78 -14.19 -15.23 -0.06
CA ALA A 78 -14.84 -15.16 1.25
C ALA A 78 -14.07 -14.34 2.30
N PRO A 79 -12.74 -14.52 2.49
CA PRO A 79 -11.97 -13.67 3.39
C PRO A 79 -11.63 -12.30 2.82
N LEU A 80 -11.69 -12.10 1.50
CA LEU A 80 -11.37 -10.83 0.85
C LEU A 80 -12.57 -9.87 0.84
N CYS A 81 -13.78 -10.39 0.69
CA CYS A 81 -15.02 -9.64 0.57
C CYS A 81 -15.26 -8.59 1.68
N PRO A 82 -15.10 -8.90 2.99
CA PRO A 82 -15.42 -7.94 4.05
C PRO A 82 -14.29 -6.94 4.33
N ILE A 83 -13.23 -6.94 3.54
CA ILE A 83 -12.09 -6.03 3.71
C ILE A 83 -12.38 -4.75 2.93
N ASP A 84 -12.14 -3.61 3.55
CA ASP A 84 -11.99 -2.32 2.88
C ASP A 84 -10.51 -2.18 2.49
N SER A 85 -10.20 -2.59 1.26
CA SER A 85 -8.81 -2.75 0.83
C SER A 85 -8.14 -1.41 0.52
N ASP A 86 -8.84 -0.47 -0.11
CA ASP A 86 -8.31 0.83 -0.53
C ASP A 86 -8.64 1.99 0.43
N ARG A 87 -9.39 1.71 1.50
CA ARG A 87 -9.63 2.59 2.65
C ARG A 87 -10.51 3.78 2.34
N ASP A 88 -11.46 3.61 1.43
CA ASP A 88 -12.53 4.57 1.22
C ASP A 88 -13.74 4.34 2.14
N GLY A 89 -13.69 3.28 2.94
CA GLY A 89 -14.69 2.89 3.92
C GLY A 89 -15.84 2.05 3.36
N TRP A 90 -15.73 1.61 2.12
CA TRP A 90 -16.57 0.56 1.55
C TRP A 90 -15.79 -0.75 1.51
N THR A 91 -16.46 -1.84 1.86
CA THR A 91 -15.86 -3.17 1.71
C THR A 91 -15.84 -3.58 0.25
N ASN A 92 -14.86 -4.41 -0.11
CA ASN A 92 -14.76 -5.02 -1.43
C ASN A 92 -16.09 -5.66 -1.88
N GLY A 93 -16.83 -6.24 -0.94
CA GLY A 93 -18.16 -6.80 -1.11
C GLY A 93 -19.18 -5.76 -1.53
N GLU A 94 -19.33 -4.68 -0.77
CA GLU A 94 -20.26 -3.59 -1.10
C GLU A 94 -19.97 -2.99 -2.47
N GLU A 95 -18.70 -2.84 -2.82
CA GLU A 95 -18.29 -2.27 -4.10
C GLU A 95 -18.52 -3.21 -5.28
N LEU A 96 -18.24 -4.51 -5.13
CA LEU A 96 -18.45 -5.50 -6.19
C LEU A 96 -19.87 -6.09 -6.23
N GLY A 97 -20.78 -5.54 -5.43
CA GLY A 97 -22.21 -5.86 -5.41
C GLY A 97 -22.58 -7.09 -4.57
N ASP A 98 -21.70 -7.56 -3.71
CA ASP A 98 -21.89 -8.66 -2.75
C ASP A 98 -21.74 -8.16 -1.29
N PRO A 99 -22.58 -7.23 -0.81
CA PRO A 99 -22.45 -6.64 0.53
C PRO A 99 -22.58 -7.67 1.67
N ASP A 100 -23.36 -8.73 1.45
CA ASP A 100 -23.55 -9.81 2.44
C ASP A 100 -22.45 -10.89 2.37
N CYS A 101 -21.44 -10.73 1.50
CA CYS A 101 -20.35 -11.68 1.28
C CYS A 101 -20.82 -13.13 1.04
N THR A 102 -21.85 -13.28 0.22
CA THR A 102 -22.49 -14.58 -0.06
C THR A 102 -22.09 -15.18 -1.40
N TRP A 103 -21.56 -14.38 -2.32
CA TRP A 103 -21.18 -14.82 -3.66
C TRP A 103 -20.09 -15.88 -3.60
N LYS A 104 -20.21 -16.88 -4.47
CA LYS A 104 -19.17 -17.89 -4.67
C LYS A 104 -18.83 -17.98 -6.15
N LYS A 105 -17.57 -18.34 -6.41
CA LYS A 105 -17.10 -18.53 -7.77
C LYS A 105 -18.01 -19.48 -8.55
N GLY A 106 -18.55 -18.98 -9.66
CA GLY A 106 -19.47 -19.70 -10.54
C GLY A 106 -20.93 -19.27 -10.37
N ASP A 107 -21.26 -18.53 -9.32
CA ASP A 107 -22.55 -17.87 -9.18
C ASP A 107 -22.68 -16.73 -10.20
N PRO A 108 -23.92 -16.40 -10.63
CA PRO A 108 -24.15 -15.21 -11.44
C PRO A 108 -23.65 -13.95 -10.72
N ASP A 109 -23.17 -12.99 -11.50
CA ASP A 109 -22.78 -11.69 -10.96
C ASP A 109 -23.98 -11.01 -10.26
N PRO A 110 -23.82 -10.52 -9.02
CA PRO A 110 -24.85 -9.77 -8.34
C PRO A 110 -25.25 -8.51 -9.12
N MET A 111 -26.55 -8.17 -9.06
CA MET A 111 -27.06 -6.95 -9.68
C MET A 111 -26.84 -5.75 -8.76
N GLY A 112 -26.37 -4.63 -9.30
CA GLY A 112 -26.19 -3.41 -8.53
C GLY A 112 -25.33 -2.37 -9.24
N PHE A 113 -25.05 -1.28 -8.52
CA PHE A 113 -23.96 -0.38 -8.89
C PHE A 113 -22.65 -1.03 -8.45
N ILE A 114 -21.69 -1.06 -9.36
CA ILE A 114 -20.41 -1.75 -9.16
C ILE A 114 -19.29 -0.72 -9.19
N TYR A 115 -18.37 -0.85 -8.26
CA TYR A 115 -17.28 0.07 -7.95
C TYR A 115 -15.96 -0.69 -7.97
N ASN A 116 -14.84 0.04 -8.05
CA ASN A 116 -13.53 -0.59 -8.22
C ASN A 116 -12.83 -0.68 -6.86
N PRO A 117 -12.67 -1.89 -6.31
CA PRO A 117 -12.23 -2.07 -4.93
C PRO A 117 -10.76 -1.75 -4.65
N GLY A 118 -10.01 -1.42 -5.70
CA GLY A 118 -8.63 -0.98 -5.60
C GLY A 118 -8.46 0.50 -5.90
N ASN A 119 -9.53 1.28 -5.98
CA ASN A 119 -9.51 2.70 -6.30
C ASN A 119 -10.39 3.52 -5.34
N PRO A 120 -9.77 4.23 -4.37
CA PRO A 120 -10.49 4.92 -3.30
C PRO A 120 -11.26 6.18 -3.75
N ASP A 121 -11.20 6.53 -5.04
CA ASP A 121 -12.01 7.59 -5.65
C ASP A 121 -13.22 7.01 -6.41
N ASN A 122 -13.41 5.68 -6.43
CA ASN A 122 -14.45 5.01 -7.20
C ASN A 122 -15.34 4.14 -6.33
N HIS A 123 -16.08 4.78 -5.44
CA HIS A 123 -17.05 4.17 -4.53
C HIS A 123 -18.43 4.87 -4.63
N PRO A 124 -19.49 4.31 -4.00
CA PRO A 124 -20.75 5.02 -3.85
C PRO A 124 -20.56 6.32 -3.06
N PRO A 125 -21.29 7.41 -3.39
CA PRO A 125 -21.31 8.56 -2.52
C PRO A 125 -21.95 8.18 -1.17
N PRO A 126 -21.38 8.62 -0.04
CA PRO A 126 -22.00 8.41 1.27
C PRO A 126 -23.41 9.01 1.32
N VAL A 127 -24.34 8.36 2.04
CA VAL A 127 -25.74 8.75 2.12
C VAL A 127 -26.08 9.20 3.53
N CYS A 128 -26.01 10.50 3.74
CA CYS A 128 -26.27 11.05 5.06
C CYS A 128 -27.70 10.81 5.57
N GLY A 129 -27.80 10.36 6.82
CA GLY A 129 -29.04 10.03 7.51
C GLY A 129 -29.58 8.64 7.17
N SER A 130 -28.72 7.72 6.72
CA SER A 130 -29.04 6.32 6.45
C SER A 130 -29.25 5.52 7.74
N GLY A 131 -28.65 5.96 8.85
CA GLY A 131 -28.56 5.23 10.10
C GLY A 131 -27.46 4.16 10.11
N GLU A 132 -26.59 4.15 9.11
CA GLU A 132 -25.35 3.37 9.03
C GLU A 132 -24.18 4.35 8.87
N LEU A 133 -22.96 3.95 9.23
CA LEU A 133 -21.78 4.82 9.11
C LEU A 133 -21.00 4.36 7.90
N GLU A 134 -21.35 4.87 6.72
CA GLU A 134 -20.74 4.46 5.47
C GLU A 134 -19.35 5.08 5.25
N GLY A 135 -18.62 4.51 4.29
CA GLY A 135 -17.30 5.00 3.91
C GLY A 135 -17.30 6.45 3.47
N GLY A 136 -16.49 7.27 4.16
CA GLY A 136 -16.36 8.70 3.91
C GLY A 136 -17.24 9.59 4.79
N GLU A 137 -18.09 9.03 5.65
CA GLU A 137 -18.90 9.80 6.61
C GLU A 137 -18.18 9.99 7.94
N ALA A 138 -18.21 11.22 8.48
CA ALA A 138 -17.68 11.45 9.81
C ALA A 138 -18.67 11.04 10.91
N CYS A 139 -19.96 11.07 10.59
CA CYS A 139 -21.09 10.72 11.43
C CYS A 139 -22.33 10.48 10.56
N ASP A 140 -23.31 9.72 11.08
CA ASP A 140 -24.65 9.57 10.53
C ASP A 140 -25.66 9.53 11.69
N GLY A 141 -26.41 10.60 11.87
CA GLY A 141 -27.35 10.75 12.98
C GLY A 141 -26.64 10.65 14.34
N ASP A 142 -26.81 9.51 15.02
CA ASP A 142 -26.19 9.21 16.32
C ASP A 142 -24.93 8.31 16.20
N LEU A 143 -24.57 7.88 14.98
CA LEU A 143 -23.34 7.12 14.70
C LEU A 143 -22.20 8.09 14.40
N PHE A 144 -21.01 7.83 14.94
CA PHE A 144 -19.85 8.70 14.79
C PHE A 144 -18.57 7.88 14.68
N LEU A 145 -17.65 8.32 13.82
CA LEU A 145 -16.26 7.80 13.84
C LEU A 145 -15.48 8.30 15.05
N VAL A 146 -15.77 9.54 15.48
CA VAL A 146 -15.21 10.19 16.67
C VAL A 146 -16.35 10.84 17.44
N THR A 147 -16.46 10.54 18.74
CA THR A 147 -17.65 10.91 19.52
C THR A 147 -17.44 12.13 20.42
N ASP A 148 -16.18 12.47 20.68
CA ASP A 148 -15.81 13.49 21.66
C ASP A 148 -15.09 14.67 21.01
N CYS A 149 -15.46 15.88 21.42
CA CYS A 149 -14.78 17.13 21.02
C CYS A 149 -13.27 17.09 21.30
N ALA A 150 -12.85 16.30 22.30
CA ALA A 150 -11.45 16.16 22.68
C ALA A 150 -10.63 15.41 21.61
N GLU A 151 -11.23 14.45 20.91
CA GLU A 151 -10.57 13.66 19.86
C GLU A 151 -10.21 14.51 18.64
N ILE A 152 -11.03 15.53 18.35
CA ILE A 152 -10.78 16.48 17.26
C ILE A 152 -10.08 17.76 17.72
N GLY A 153 -9.71 17.86 19.01
CA GLY A 153 -9.04 19.04 19.56
C GLY A 153 -9.94 20.28 19.70
N ALA A 154 -11.27 20.10 19.68
CA ALA A 154 -12.25 21.17 19.85
C ALA A 154 -12.60 21.46 21.32
N GLY A 155 -11.93 20.79 22.27
CA GLY A 155 -12.12 20.94 23.72
C GLY A 155 -13.05 19.89 24.32
N GLU A 156 -13.87 20.24 25.31
CA GLU A 156 -14.80 19.29 25.96
C GLU A 156 -16.22 19.42 25.42
N GLY A 157 -16.96 18.32 25.33
CA GLY A 157 -18.35 18.30 24.87
C GLY A 157 -18.61 17.09 23.96
N LYS A 158 -19.87 16.96 23.54
CA LYS A 158 -20.27 15.97 22.54
C LYS A 158 -20.33 16.61 21.16
N LEU A 159 -19.90 15.87 20.15
CA LEU A 159 -20.06 16.26 18.75
C LEU A 159 -21.51 16.04 18.31
N GLY A 160 -22.04 16.99 17.54
CA GLY A 160 -23.27 16.79 16.78
C GLY A 160 -22.95 16.26 15.38
N CYS A 161 -23.96 15.76 14.69
CA CYS A 161 -23.87 15.44 13.27
C CYS A 161 -24.76 16.38 12.47
N THR A 162 -24.21 17.01 11.42
CA THR A 162 -25.02 17.86 10.53
C THR A 162 -25.77 17.02 9.50
N ASP A 163 -26.76 17.63 8.83
CA ASP A 163 -27.48 17.02 7.70
C ASP A 163 -26.57 16.75 6.47
N ASP A 164 -25.32 17.23 6.48
CA ASP A 164 -24.29 16.97 5.47
C ASP A 164 -23.22 15.97 5.96
N CYS A 165 -23.50 15.23 7.04
CA CYS A 165 -22.63 14.22 7.67
C CYS A 165 -21.23 14.74 8.04
N LYS A 166 -21.22 15.99 8.52
CA LYS A 166 -20.05 16.63 9.11
C LYS A 166 -20.20 16.68 10.62
N LEU A 167 -19.07 16.57 11.31
CA LEU A 167 -19.02 16.81 12.74
C LEU A 167 -19.39 18.28 13.01
N ASP A 168 -20.40 18.47 13.84
CA ASP A 168 -20.80 19.75 14.40
C ASP A 168 -20.10 19.93 15.74
N ASP A 169 -19.12 20.83 15.78
CA ASP A 169 -18.36 21.18 16.97
C ASP A 169 -18.94 22.40 17.72
N SER A 170 -20.12 22.90 17.32
CA SER A 170 -20.73 24.08 17.93
C SER A 170 -21.10 23.90 19.40
N ALA A 171 -21.29 22.65 19.84
CA ALA A 171 -21.52 22.29 21.24
C ALA A 171 -20.22 22.06 22.03
N CYS A 172 -19.06 22.08 21.36
CA CYS A 172 -17.77 21.96 22.02
C CYS A 172 -17.42 23.24 22.77
N SER A 173 -16.93 23.07 23.99
CA SER A 173 -16.23 24.14 24.70
C SER A 173 -14.94 24.41 23.94
N GLN A 174 -14.88 25.54 23.22
CA GLN A 174 -13.70 25.97 22.47
C GLN A 174 -12.39 25.59 23.21
N PRO A 175 -11.35 25.09 22.51
CA PRO A 175 -10.19 24.48 23.14
C PRO A 175 -9.64 25.38 24.26
N PRO A 176 -9.24 24.83 25.42
CA PRO A 176 -8.67 25.63 26.49
C PRO A 176 -7.39 26.33 25.97
N GLY A 177 -7.57 27.56 25.49
CA GLY A 177 -6.57 28.29 24.69
C GLY A 177 -7.13 29.39 23.78
N SER A 178 -8.38 29.31 23.31
CA SER A 178 -9.04 30.46 22.66
C SER A 178 -9.60 31.38 23.74
N VAL A 179 -8.74 32.18 24.36
CA VAL A 179 -9.20 33.34 25.09
C VAL A 179 -10.09 34.17 24.15
N PRO A 180 -11.33 34.53 24.52
CA PRO A 180 -12.09 35.51 23.78
C PRO A 180 -11.23 36.76 23.68
N ASP A 181 -10.98 37.23 22.45
CA ASP A 181 -10.32 38.51 22.19
C ASP A 181 -11.18 39.63 22.79
N LEU A 182 -11.00 39.86 24.09
CA LEU A 182 -11.36 41.09 24.75
C LEU A 182 -10.23 42.05 24.40
N GLY A 183 -10.43 42.75 23.28
CA GLY A 183 -9.56 43.83 22.84
C GLY A 183 -9.15 44.71 24.02
N GLY A 184 -7.86 44.63 24.34
CA GLY A 184 -7.18 45.34 25.40
C GLY A 184 -5.70 45.41 25.04
N ASP A 185 -5.37 46.52 24.39
CA ASP A 185 -4.05 47.08 24.14
C ASP A 185 -2.88 46.58 25.01
N GLY A 186 -1.81 46.18 24.31
CA GLY A 186 -0.43 46.44 24.76
C GLY A 186 0.35 45.26 25.33
N SER A 187 0.93 44.45 24.45
CA SER A 187 2.40 44.36 24.32
C SER A 187 2.75 43.17 23.42
N ALA A 188 3.48 43.47 22.36
CA ALA A 188 4.30 42.47 21.70
C ALA A 188 5.37 42.01 22.69
N ASP A 189 5.47 40.71 22.92
CA ASP A 189 6.75 40.02 23.06
C ASP A 189 6.57 38.54 22.69
N GLU A 190 7.45 38.10 21.79
CA GLU A 190 7.46 36.86 21.04
C GLU A 190 7.70 35.58 21.86
N ALA A 191 7.06 34.51 21.38
CA ALA A 191 7.55 33.13 21.26
C ALA A 191 8.06 32.38 22.50
N GLY A 192 7.15 31.67 23.17
CA GLY A 192 7.47 30.47 23.94
C GLY A 192 7.65 29.25 23.02
N GLY A 193 8.83 29.11 22.41
CA GLY A 193 9.21 27.94 21.63
C GLY A 193 9.52 26.72 22.49
N CYS A 194 8.96 25.56 22.15
CA CYS A 194 9.37 24.27 22.69
C CYS A 194 10.75 23.91 22.10
N SER A 195 11.82 24.11 22.87
CA SER A 195 13.16 23.69 22.46
C SER A 195 13.34 22.19 22.68
N ALA A 196 13.53 21.43 21.60
CA ALA A 196 14.09 20.08 21.66
C ALA A 196 15.57 20.15 22.07
N ALA A 197 16.00 19.20 22.91
CA ALA A 197 17.36 19.12 23.41
C ALA A 197 18.39 18.93 22.27
N PRO A 198 19.60 19.54 22.35
CA PRO A 198 20.67 19.22 21.42
C PRO A 198 21.22 17.83 21.72
N GLY A 199 21.07 16.90 20.76
CA GLY A 199 21.78 15.64 20.77
C GLY A 199 23.29 15.89 20.75
N GLN A 200 23.98 15.48 21.82
CA GLN A 200 25.44 15.49 21.90
C GLN A 200 26.01 14.44 20.94
N GLY A 201 26.49 14.91 19.78
CA GLY A 201 27.42 14.14 18.95
C GLY A 201 28.74 13.94 19.70
N ARG A 202 28.92 12.75 20.31
CA ARG A 202 30.23 12.33 20.82
C ARG A 202 31.03 11.72 19.68
N GLY A 203 31.88 12.55 19.07
CA GLY A 203 33.01 12.08 18.28
C GLY A 203 34.19 11.69 19.18
N LEU A 204 34.51 10.40 19.23
CA LEU A 204 35.86 9.87 19.42
C LEU A 204 36.07 8.92 18.24
N GLY A 205 37.03 9.17 17.34
CA GLY A 205 38.44 8.99 17.65
C GLY A 205 38.84 7.60 17.16
N GLY A 206 39.49 7.55 15.99
CA GLY A 206 39.72 6.33 15.23
C GLY A 206 40.61 5.29 15.91
N LEU A 207 40.37 4.03 15.55
CA LEU A 207 41.37 2.96 15.63
C LEU A 207 41.03 1.90 14.56
N VAL A 208 41.59 2.06 13.36
CA VAL A 208 41.64 0.97 12.37
C VAL A 208 42.88 0.13 12.69
N ALA A 209 42.67 -0.99 13.36
CA ALA A 209 43.70 -2.00 13.54
C ALA A 209 43.88 -2.77 12.23
N ALA A 210 45.04 -2.59 11.60
CA ALA A 210 45.50 -3.40 10.49
C ALA A 210 45.85 -4.81 10.99
N ILE A 211 45.12 -5.83 10.52
CA ILE A 211 45.57 -7.21 10.56
C ILE A 211 46.04 -7.57 9.16
N GLY A 212 47.37 -7.54 8.99
CA GLY A 212 48.04 -8.09 7.82
C GLY A 212 48.42 -9.55 8.05
N GLY A 213 48.35 -10.32 6.96
CA GLY A 213 49.26 -11.43 6.71
C GLY A 213 48.61 -12.81 6.65
N LEU A 214 48.45 -13.34 5.43
CA LEU A 214 49.28 -14.44 4.90
C LEU A 214 48.56 -15.05 3.69
N PHE A 215 49.10 -14.89 2.48
CA PHE A 215 49.45 -16.01 1.61
C PHE A 215 50.55 -15.58 0.64
N ALA A 216 51.57 -16.43 0.57
CA ALA A 216 52.90 -16.18 0.06
C ALA A 216 52.97 -16.06 -1.48
N ALA A 217 53.77 -15.12 -1.97
CA ALA A 217 54.36 -15.17 -3.30
C ALA A 217 55.87 -15.41 -3.15
N ALA A 218 56.30 -16.63 -3.47
CA ALA A 218 57.72 -16.99 -3.55
C ALA A 218 58.28 -16.51 -4.90
N ALA A 219 59.39 -15.79 -4.82
CA ALA A 219 60.13 -15.18 -5.91
C ALA A 219 60.96 -16.18 -6.72
N LEU A 220 61.04 -15.99 -8.04
CA LEU A 220 62.25 -16.23 -8.85
C LEU A 220 62.32 -15.18 -9.97
N ARG A 221 63.05 -14.09 -9.73
CA ARG A 221 64.43 -13.81 -10.17
C ARG A 221 64.55 -13.22 -11.59
N ARG A 222 64.81 -11.90 -11.57
CA ARG A 222 65.59 -11.11 -12.55
C ARG A 222 66.72 -11.93 -13.20
N LYS A 223 66.98 -11.73 -14.50
CA LYS A 223 68.18 -11.01 -15.00
C LYS A 223 68.13 -10.81 -16.52
N ASN A 224 68.03 -9.55 -16.93
CA ASN A 224 68.51 -9.09 -18.24
C ASN A 224 70.05 -9.08 -18.23
N ARG A 225 70.67 -9.52 -19.34
CA ARG A 225 71.93 -9.05 -19.97
C ARG A 225 72.69 -10.20 -20.65
N ARG A 226 72.60 -10.31 -21.98
CA ARG A 226 73.63 -9.87 -22.95
C ARG A 226 73.01 -9.85 -24.34
#